data_AF-A0A1S9PAZ5-F1
#
_entry.id   AF-A0A1S9PAZ5-F1
#
_cell.length_a   1.000
_cell.length_b   1.000
_cell.length_c   1.000
_cell.angle_alpha   90.00
_cell.angle_beta   90.00
_cell.angle_gamma   90.00
#
_symmetry.space_group_name_H-M   'P 1'
#
loop_
_entity.id
_entity.type
_entity.pdbx_description
1 polymer ?
#
loop_
_entity_poly.entity_id
_entity_poly.type
_entity_poly.pdbx_seq_one_letter_code
_entity_poly.pdbx_strand_id
1 'polypeptide(L)'
;MASTLQANNTVEIPLSKTKLALLLIGSLAFVAAGLWFVTHPDIRLFGNRPYPVFTYTIGVLAIALFGFCAYCLFKKMFDTRPGLIVSDEGITDNASGFTFGLIPWADIEDINAMEMGKQKLIMVFVSNPEDYIGTQTNGIMKKMAAMNYRSYGTPISITANTLQYDFEELYRLLRGRMESRA
;
A
#
# COMPACT_ATOMS: atom_id res chain seq x y z
N MET A 1 12.01 -40.39 20.57
CA MET A 1 12.65 -39.13 20.16
C MET A 1 11.58 -38.24 19.55
N ALA A 2 11.34 -37.11 20.21
CA ALA A 2 10.29 -36.16 19.91
C ALA A 2 10.61 -35.36 18.65
N SER A 3 9.62 -35.21 17.77
CA SER A 3 9.45 -34.01 16.94
C SER A 3 7.96 -33.92 16.59
N THR A 4 7.19 -33.40 17.53
CA THR A 4 5.81 -32.97 17.30
C THR A 4 5.83 -31.98 16.14
N LEU A 5 5.17 -32.31 15.04
CA LEU A 5 4.84 -31.38 13.98
C LEU A 5 3.96 -30.29 14.60
N GLN A 6 4.55 -29.17 15.00
CA GLN A 6 3.79 -27.94 15.19
C GLN A 6 3.21 -27.60 13.82
N ALA A 7 1.89 -27.67 13.68
CA ALA A 7 1.20 -27.09 12.55
C ALA A 7 1.48 -25.58 12.57
N ASN A 8 2.47 -25.14 11.79
CA ASN A 8 2.83 -23.74 11.64
C ASN A 8 1.60 -23.05 11.04
N ASN A 9 0.87 -22.28 11.85
CA ASN A 9 -0.46 -21.81 11.49
C ASN A 9 -0.34 -20.52 10.67
N THR A 10 0.34 -20.61 9.52
CA THR A 10 0.63 -19.47 8.64
C THR A 10 -0.56 -19.20 7.73
N VAL A 11 -1.05 -17.96 7.76
CA VAL A 11 -2.09 -17.47 6.86
C VAL A 11 -1.44 -16.60 5.80
N GLU A 12 -1.44 -17.08 4.56
CA GLU A 12 -0.99 -16.32 3.40
C GLU A 12 -2.17 -15.64 2.72
N ILE A 13 -2.11 -14.32 2.61
CA ILE A 13 -3.15 -13.50 1.98
C ILE A 13 -2.63 -13.03 0.62
N PRO A 14 -3.16 -13.56 -0.49
CA PRO A 14 -2.69 -13.20 -1.82
C PRO A 14 -3.14 -11.80 -2.24
N LEU A 15 -2.43 -11.24 -3.23
CA LEU A 15 -2.85 -10.01 -3.89
C LEU A 15 -4.10 -10.25 -4.74
N SER A 16 -5.04 -9.31 -4.72
CA SER A 16 -6.24 -9.37 -5.57
C SER A 16 -5.90 -8.90 -6.97
N LYS A 17 -5.76 -9.86 -7.89
CA LYS A 17 -5.49 -9.55 -9.31
C LYS A 17 -6.62 -8.72 -9.92
N THR A 18 -7.87 -8.92 -9.48
CA THR A 18 -9.01 -8.11 -9.90
C THR A 18 -8.90 -6.66 -9.42
N LYS A 19 -8.61 -6.42 -8.13
CA LYS A 19 -8.43 -5.05 -7.60
C LYS A 19 -7.24 -4.36 -8.28
N LEU A 20 -6.12 -5.06 -8.46
CA LEU A 20 -4.95 -4.55 -9.17
C LEU A 20 -5.26 -4.20 -10.64
N ALA A 21 -6.00 -5.06 -11.35
CA ALA A 21 -6.41 -4.81 -12.73
C ALA A 21 -7.35 -3.60 -12.83
N LEU A 22 -8.30 -3.45 -11.90
CA LEU A 22 -9.19 -2.28 -11.85
C LEU A 22 -8.41 -0.99 -11.64
N LEU A 23 -7.45 -0.98 -10.71
CA LEU A 23 -6.56 0.16 -10.48
C LEU A 23 -5.70 0.46 -11.72
N LEU A 24 -5.20 -0.57 -12.41
CA LEU A 24 -4.43 -0.41 -13.64
C LEU A 24 -5.28 0.22 -14.75
N ILE A 25 -6.50 -0.28 -14.97
CA ILE A 25 -7.44 0.29 -15.95
C ILE A 25 -7.73 1.76 -15.63
N GLY A 26 -8.00 2.07 -14.36
CA GLY A 26 -8.19 3.45 -13.91
C GLY A 26 -6.98 4.34 -14.22
N SER A 27 -5.77 3.87 -13.90
CA SER A 27 -4.54 4.62 -14.20
C SER A 27 -4.32 4.84 -15.69
N LEU A 28 -4.60 3.84 -16.54
CA LEU A 28 -4.50 3.96 -18.00
C LEU A 28 -5.55 4.94 -18.56
N ALA A 29 -6.76 4.98 -17.99
CA ALA A 29 -7.77 5.96 -18.37
C ALA A 29 -7.31 7.40 -18.08
N PHE A 30 -6.67 7.64 -16.93
CA PHE A 30 -6.08 8.95 -16.63
C PHE A 30 -4.92 9.32 -17.56
N VAL A 31 -4.09 8.34 -17.96
CA VAL A 31 -3.05 8.56 -18.98
C VAL A 31 -3.67 8.94 -20.32
N ALA A 32 -4.72 8.23 -20.76
CA ALA A 32 -5.43 8.55 -21.99
C ALA A 32 -6.08 9.95 -21.96
N ALA A 33 -6.68 10.33 -20.83
CA ALA A 33 -7.21 11.68 -20.63
C ALA A 33 -6.09 12.74 -20.66
N GLY A 34 -4.94 12.45 -20.06
CA GLY A 34 -3.76 13.32 -20.13
C GLY A 34 -3.26 13.51 -21.57
N LEU A 35 -3.19 12.44 -22.36
CA LEU A 35 -2.84 12.50 -23.79
C LEU A 35 -3.85 13.32 -24.59
N TRP A 36 -5.14 13.18 -24.28
CA TRP A 36 -6.19 14.00 -24.88
C TRP A 36 -5.98 15.49 -24.59
N PHE A 37 -5.67 15.86 -23.34
CA PHE A 37 -5.38 17.25 -22.96
C PHE A 37 -4.12 17.82 -23.62
N VAL A 38 -3.08 17.00 -23.79
CA VAL A 38 -1.85 17.42 -24.48
C VAL A 38 -2.07 17.64 -25.97
N THR A 39 -2.91 16.80 -26.62
CA THR A 39 -3.21 16.91 -28.06
C THR A 39 -4.29 17.94 -28.39
N HIS A 40 -5.15 18.29 -27.42
CA HIS A 40 -6.21 19.28 -27.56
C HIS A 40 -6.12 20.34 -26.45
N PRO A 41 -5.04 21.15 -26.41
CA PRO A 41 -4.84 22.11 -25.33
C PRO A 41 -5.95 23.19 -25.28
N ASP A 42 -6.56 23.52 -26.42
CA ASP A 42 -7.60 24.54 -26.54
C ASP A 42 -8.98 24.10 -26.02
N ILE A 43 -9.08 22.94 -25.37
CA ILE A 43 -10.34 22.48 -24.78
C ILE A 43 -10.84 23.48 -23.72
N ARG A 44 -12.14 23.78 -23.80
CA ARG A 44 -12.81 24.76 -22.94
C ARG A 44 -13.32 24.09 -21.65
N LEU A 45 -12.38 23.71 -20.78
CA LEU A 45 -12.71 23.05 -19.51
C LEU A 45 -13.42 23.99 -18.51
N PHE A 46 -13.09 25.29 -18.53
CA PHE A 46 -13.61 26.28 -17.59
C PHE A 46 -14.24 27.46 -18.32
N GLY A 47 -15.53 27.34 -18.63
CA GLY A 47 -16.30 28.38 -19.32
C GLY A 47 -15.92 28.54 -20.80
N ASN A 48 -16.23 29.70 -21.39
CA ASN A 48 -16.08 29.92 -22.83
C ASN A 48 -14.65 30.31 -23.28
N ARG A 49 -13.70 30.48 -22.37
CA ARG A 49 -12.30 30.85 -22.69
C ARG A 49 -11.37 29.63 -22.56
N PRO A 50 -10.58 29.29 -23.59
CA PRO A 50 -9.60 28.22 -23.48
C PRO A 50 -8.38 28.70 -22.65
N TYR A 51 -7.82 27.79 -21.84
CA TYR A 51 -6.59 28.01 -21.08
C TYR A 51 -5.52 26.99 -21.52
N PRO A 52 -4.96 27.13 -22.73
CA PRO A 52 -4.18 26.07 -23.37
C PRO A 52 -2.93 25.65 -22.60
N VAL A 53 -2.21 26.62 -22.00
CA VAL A 53 -1.03 26.33 -21.18
C VAL A 53 -1.41 25.49 -19.96
N PHE A 54 -2.50 25.85 -19.28
CA PHE A 54 -2.96 25.14 -18.08
C PHE A 54 -3.42 23.72 -18.40
N THR A 55 -4.23 23.55 -19.45
CA THR A 55 -4.69 22.24 -19.94
C THR A 55 -3.50 21.35 -20.29
N TYR A 56 -2.54 21.89 -21.04
CA TYR A 56 -1.33 21.16 -21.42
C TYR A 56 -0.51 20.72 -20.19
N THR A 57 -0.27 21.62 -19.25
CA THR A 57 0.49 21.31 -18.03
C THR A 57 -0.18 20.21 -17.20
N ILE A 58 -1.50 20.26 -17.01
CA ILE A 58 -2.23 19.19 -16.33
C ILE A 58 -2.13 17.88 -17.09
N GLY A 59 -2.24 17.90 -18.42
CA GLY A 59 -2.09 16.71 -19.25
C GLY A 59 -0.73 16.03 -19.06
N VAL A 60 0.36 16.81 -19.10
CA VAL A 60 1.72 16.32 -18.86
C VAL A 60 1.86 15.73 -17.45
N LEU A 61 1.36 16.43 -16.42
CA LEU A 61 1.41 15.95 -15.04
C LEU A 61 0.60 14.66 -14.85
N ALA A 62 -0.58 14.56 -15.47
CA ALA A 62 -1.42 13.37 -15.43
C ALA A 62 -0.71 12.18 -16.07
N ILE A 63 -0.13 12.35 -17.27
CA ILE A 63 0.64 11.29 -17.94
C ILE A 63 1.83 10.84 -17.08
N ALA A 64 2.60 11.79 -16.53
CA ALA A 64 3.77 11.47 -15.73
C ALA A 64 3.40 10.69 -14.45
N LEU A 65 2.43 11.19 -13.69
CA LEU A 65 2.00 10.59 -12.42
C LEU A 65 1.30 9.24 -12.65
N PHE A 66 0.25 9.22 -13.45
CA PHE A 66 -0.55 8.01 -13.65
C PHE A 66 0.17 6.98 -14.53
N GLY A 67 1.06 7.41 -15.42
CA GLY A 67 1.94 6.51 -16.17
C GLY A 67 2.92 5.79 -15.25
N PHE A 68 3.52 6.50 -14.29
CA PHE A 68 4.34 5.87 -13.26
C PHE A 68 3.53 4.90 -12.39
N CYS A 69 2.33 5.28 -11.95
CA CYS A 69 1.44 4.39 -11.21
C CYS A 69 1.07 3.14 -12.03
N ALA A 70 0.73 3.29 -13.30
CA ALA A 70 0.40 2.19 -14.19
C ALA A 70 1.58 1.22 -14.34
N TYR A 71 2.80 1.74 -14.50
CA TYR A 71 4.01 0.92 -14.54
C TYR A 71 4.23 0.13 -13.24
N CYS A 72 4.10 0.77 -12.08
CA CYS A 72 4.21 0.10 -10.78
C CYS A 72 3.15 -0.99 -10.59
N LEU A 73 1.87 -0.69 -10.91
CA LEU A 73 0.77 -1.65 -10.82
C LEU A 73 0.95 -2.83 -11.77
N PHE A 74 1.38 -2.55 -13.00
CA PHE A 74 1.68 -3.58 -13.99
C PHE A 74 2.76 -4.53 -13.49
N LYS A 75 3.88 -4.02 -12.96
CA LYS A 75 4.92 -4.84 -12.34
C LYS A 75 4.37 -5.66 -11.17
N LYS A 76 3.50 -5.07 -10.35
CA LYS A 76 2.89 -5.74 -9.20
C LYS A 76 1.92 -6.86 -9.59
N MET A 77 1.29 -6.78 -10.77
CA MET A 77 0.42 -7.86 -11.27
C MET A 77 1.18 -9.16 -11.52
N PHE A 78 2.47 -9.10 -11.87
CA PHE A 78 3.31 -10.29 -12.06
C PHE A 78 4.01 -10.76 -10.78
N ASP A 79 3.79 -10.08 -9.65
CA ASP A 79 4.29 -10.54 -8.35
C ASP A 79 3.52 -11.81 -7.93
N THR A 80 4.25 -12.90 -7.72
CA THR A 80 3.72 -14.19 -7.28
C THR A 80 3.80 -14.36 -5.77
N ARG A 81 4.49 -13.45 -5.06
CA ARG A 81 4.58 -13.50 -3.60
C ARG A 81 3.21 -13.21 -2.97
N PRO A 82 2.86 -13.85 -1.85
CA PRO A 82 1.70 -13.47 -1.06
C PRO A 82 1.79 -11.99 -0.69
N GLY A 83 0.65 -11.28 -0.71
CA GLY A 83 0.59 -9.86 -0.40
C GLY A 83 0.84 -9.59 1.07
N LEU A 84 0.27 -10.39 1.95
CA LEU A 84 0.53 -10.35 3.39
C LEU A 84 0.70 -11.77 3.91
N ILE A 85 1.67 -11.99 4.79
CA ILE A 85 1.89 -13.28 5.46
C ILE A 85 1.73 -13.03 6.95
N VAL A 86 0.83 -13.78 7.58
CA VAL A 86 0.60 -13.74 9.03
C VAL A 86 1.01 -15.10 9.57
N SER A 87 2.21 -15.19 10.13
CA SER A 87 2.77 -16.43 10.68
C SER A 87 2.73 -16.42 12.21
N ASP A 88 3.19 -17.50 12.82
CA ASP A 88 3.33 -17.55 14.28
C ASP A 88 4.46 -16.67 14.81
N GLU A 89 5.42 -16.31 13.94
CA GLU A 89 6.56 -15.45 14.23
C GLU A 89 6.21 -13.96 14.14
N GLY A 90 5.35 -13.57 13.18
CA GLY A 90 5.02 -12.17 12.95
C GLY A 90 4.20 -11.90 11.69
N ILE A 91 4.29 -10.65 11.23
CA ILE A 91 3.62 -10.15 10.02
C ILE A 91 4.69 -9.81 8.97
N THR A 92 4.51 -10.27 7.74
CA THR A 92 5.31 -9.81 6.60
C THR A 92 4.40 -9.16 5.57
N ASP A 93 4.61 -7.86 5.31
CA ASP A 93 3.88 -7.11 4.28
C ASP A 93 4.70 -6.99 3.00
N ASN A 94 4.20 -7.63 1.94
CA ASN A 94 4.71 -7.48 0.59
C ASN A 94 3.76 -6.65 -0.28
N ALA A 95 2.58 -6.26 0.21
CA ALA A 95 1.57 -5.56 -0.58
C ALA A 95 1.84 -4.06 -0.67
N SER A 96 2.46 -3.49 0.37
CA SER A 96 2.91 -2.09 0.34
C SER A 96 4.20 -1.90 -0.48
N GLY A 97 4.56 -0.63 -0.68
CA GLY A 97 5.83 -0.23 -1.29
C GLY A 97 7.01 -0.21 -0.31
N PHE A 98 6.76 -0.44 0.98
CA PHE A 98 7.80 -0.46 2.01
C PHE A 98 8.45 -1.83 2.12
N THR A 99 9.69 -1.87 2.58
CA THR A 99 10.42 -3.13 2.82
C THR A 99 10.76 -3.22 4.30
N PHE A 100 9.82 -3.68 5.13
CA PHE A 100 10.05 -3.85 6.57
C PHE A 100 10.57 -5.25 6.94
N GLY A 101 10.39 -6.23 6.05
CA GLY A 101 10.71 -7.63 6.36
C GLY A 101 9.66 -8.26 7.27
N LEU A 102 10.08 -9.25 8.06
CA LEU A 102 9.26 -9.83 9.12
C LEU A 102 9.20 -8.83 10.28
N ILE A 103 7.98 -8.48 10.68
CA ILE A 103 7.68 -7.69 11.89
C ILE A 103 7.28 -8.70 12.97
N PRO A 104 8.16 -9.05 13.92
CA PRO A 104 7.86 -10.04 14.94
C PRO A 104 6.71 -9.60 15.83
N TRP A 105 5.88 -10.53 16.29
CA TRP A 105 4.82 -10.20 17.26
C TRP A 105 5.37 -9.54 18.53
N ALA A 106 6.59 -9.90 18.94
CA ALA A 106 7.25 -9.33 20.11
C ALA A 106 7.58 -7.83 19.97
N ASP A 107 7.71 -7.33 18.74
CA ASP A 107 8.00 -5.92 18.49
C ASP A 107 6.72 -5.07 18.46
N ILE A 108 5.55 -5.71 18.28
CA ILE A 108 4.26 -5.05 18.11
C ILE A 108 3.65 -4.72 19.48
N GLU A 109 3.45 -3.44 19.76
CA GLU A 109 2.86 -2.94 21.00
C GLU A 109 1.33 -2.84 20.92
N ASP A 110 0.80 -2.45 19.75
CA ASP A 110 -0.65 -2.30 19.54
C ASP A 110 -1.02 -2.35 18.05
N ILE A 111 -2.27 -2.68 17.75
CA ILE A 111 -2.83 -2.70 16.40
C ILE A 111 -4.17 -1.95 16.38
N ASN A 112 -4.17 -0.79 15.72
CA ASN A 112 -5.36 0.07 15.61
C ASN A 112 -5.80 0.26 14.16
N ALA A 113 -7.11 0.46 13.97
CA ALA A 113 -7.65 0.89 12.69
C ALA A 113 -7.70 2.42 12.64
N MET A 114 -7.29 2.99 11.51
CA MET A 114 -7.40 4.41 11.21
C MET A 114 -8.20 4.59 9.91
N GLU A 115 -9.13 5.54 9.90
CA GLU A 115 -9.92 5.88 8.71
C GLU A 115 -9.64 7.33 8.28
N MET A 116 -9.23 7.50 7.03
CA MET A 116 -8.98 8.80 6.40
C MET A 116 -9.84 8.92 5.14
N GLY A 117 -11.00 9.58 5.28
CA GLY A 117 -11.99 9.66 4.23
C GLY A 117 -12.57 8.28 3.91
N LYS A 118 -12.30 7.74 2.72
CA LYS A 118 -12.72 6.38 2.31
C LYS A 118 -11.61 5.33 2.48
N GLN A 119 -10.43 5.74 2.92
CA GLN A 119 -9.29 4.83 3.09
C GLN A 119 -9.25 4.34 4.52
N LYS A 120 -9.24 3.02 4.68
CA LYS A 120 -9.02 2.35 5.96
C LYS A 120 -7.61 1.75 6.00
N LEU A 121 -6.90 2.02 7.08
CA LEU A 121 -5.53 1.59 7.33
C LEU A 121 -5.47 0.87 8.68
N ILE A 122 -4.71 -0.22 8.75
CA ILE A 122 -4.35 -0.88 10.00
C ILE A 122 -2.97 -0.37 10.39
N MET A 123 -2.91 0.37 11.48
CA MET A 123 -1.69 0.92 12.05
C MET A 123 -1.10 -0.12 13.00
N VAL A 124 0.14 -0.53 12.76
CA VAL A 124 0.86 -1.51 13.59
C VAL A 124 1.90 -0.76 14.39
N PHE A 125 1.64 -0.52 15.68
CA PHE A 125 2.55 0.19 16.57
C PHE A 125 3.65 -0.76 17.02
N VAL A 126 4.90 -0.31 16.93
CA VAL A 126 6.09 -1.10 17.25
C VAL A 126 6.98 -0.37 18.23
N SER A 127 7.67 -1.11 19.08
CA SER A 127 8.54 -0.57 20.14
C SER A 127 9.81 0.10 19.61
N ASN A 128 10.30 -0.30 18.43
CA ASN A 128 11.52 0.18 17.79
C ASN A 128 11.28 0.76 16.38
N PRO A 129 10.47 1.83 16.23
CA PRO A 129 10.07 2.36 14.92
C PRO A 129 11.25 2.84 14.05
N GLU A 130 12.32 3.36 14.67
CA GLU A 130 13.50 3.84 13.95
C GLU A 130 14.28 2.72 13.25
N ASP A 131 14.26 1.50 13.80
CA ASP A 131 14.89 0.33 13.16
C ASP A 131 14.14 -0.01 11.86
N TYR A 132 12.81 -0.02 11.91
CA TYR A 132 11.96 -0.24 10.74
C TYR A 132 12.09 0.86 9.69
N ILE A 133 12.24 2.13 10.10
CA ILE A 133 12.58 3.22 9.16
C ILE A 133 13.96 2.97 8.54
N GLY A 134 14.92 2.48 9.34
CA GLY A 134 16.28 2.15 8.94
C GLY A 134 16.37 1.06 7.87
N THR A 135 15.43 0.11 7.84
CA THR A 135 15.38 -0.98 6.83
C THR A 135 15.16 -0.47 5.40
N GLN A 136 14.63 0.74 5.22
CA GLN A 136 14.35 1.29 3.89
C GLN A 136 15.64 1.68 3.17
N THR A 137 16.00 0.94 2.12
CA THR A 137 17.20 1.21 1.30
C THR A 137 17.06 2.42 0.38
N ASN A 138 15.84 2.72 -0.07
CA ASN A 138 15.55 3.88 -0.90
C ASN A 138 15.33 5.13 -0.01
N GLY A 139 16.09 6.20 -0.25
CA GLY A 139 16.00 7.43 0.54
C GLY A 139 14.62 8.11 0.54
N ILE A 140 13.85 8.01 -0.56
CA ILE A 140 12.47 8.52 -0.61
C ILE A 140 11.58 7.68 0.31
N MET A 141 11.68 6.35 0.23
CA MET A 141 10.88 5.45 1.08
C MET A 141 11.25 5.62 2.56
N LYS A 142 12.53 5.78 2.88
CA LYS A 142 12.99 6.08 4.24
C LYS A 142 12.37 7.38 4.76
N LYS A 143 12.37 8.44 3.94
CA LYS A 143 11.74 9.71 4.31
C LYS A 143 10.22 9.57 4.47
N MET A 144 9.55 8.80 3.61
CA MET A 144 8.12 8.51 3.75
C MET A 144 7.81 7.73 5.04
N ALA A 145 8.59 6.69 5.37
CA ALA A 145 8.44 5.94 6.62
C ALA A 145 8.63 6.85 7.85
N ALA A 146 9.63 7.72 7.84
CA ALA A 146 9.84 8.71 8.89
C ALA A 146 8.70 9.72 9.01
N MET A 147 8.10 10.15 7.89
CA MET A 147 6.92 11.02 7.91
C MET A 147 5.68 10.31 8.46
N ASN A 148 5.48 9.03 8.11
CA ASN A 148 4.41 8.22 8.67
C ASN A 148 4.56 8.10 10.19
N TYR A 149 5.76 7.79 10.67
CA TYR A 149 6.04 7.73 12.11
C TYR A 149 5.73 9.05 12.82
N ARG A 150 6.20 10.18 12.28
CA ARG A 150 5.91 11.51 12.85
C ARG A 150 4.43 11.87 12.88
N SER A 151 3.66 11.39 11.90
CA SER A 151 2.24 11.75 11.74
C SER A 151 1.30 10.83 12.51
N TYR A 152 1.67 9.54 12.63
CA TYR A 152 0.77 8.49 13.10
C TYR A 152 1.30 7.69 14.30
N GLY A 153 2.52 7.98 14.76
CA GLY A 153 3.15 7.24 15.86
C GLY A 153 3.72 5.88 15.48
N THR A 154 3.57 5.44 14.23
CA THR A 154 4.23 4.25 13.68
C THR A 154 4.58 4.43 12.19
N PRO A 155 5.72 3.89 11.71
CA PRO A 155 6.04 3.86 10.29
C PRO A 155 5.26 2.78 9.52
N ILE A 156 4.64 1.82 10.22
CA ILE A 156 4.03 0.62 9.64
C ILE A 156 2.50 0.80 9.53
N SER A 157 2.02 0.77 8.29
CA SER A 157 0.58 0.72 8.00
C SER A 157 0.28 -0.34 6.94
N ILE A 158 -0.79 -1.10 7.17
CA ILE A 158 -1.26 -2.17 6.29
C ILE A 158 -2.62 -1.78 5.73
N THR A 159 -2.87 -2.07 4.45
CA THR A 159 -4.16 -1.83 3.79
C THR A 159 -4.65 -3.06 3.05
N ALA A 160 -5.97 -3.29 3.06
CA ALA A 160 -6.62 -4.38 2.34
C ALA A 160 -6.92 -4.06 0.86
N ASN A 161 -6.57 -2.85 0.39
CA ASN A 161 -6.95 -2.35 -0.94
C ASN A 161 -6.43 -3.19 -2.11
N THR A 162 -5.29 -3.85 -1.95
CA THR A 162 -4.69 -4.72 -2.98
C THR A 162 -4.69 -6.19 -2.58
N LEU A 163 -5.22 -6.53 -1.41
CA LEU A 163 -5.29 -7.90 -0.88
C LEU A 163 -6.62 -8.57 -1.25
N GLN A 164 -6.62 -9.91 -1.38
CA GLN A 164 -7.83 -10.74 -1.43
C GLN A 164 -8.36 -11.00 -0.02
N TYR A 165 -8.60 -9.92 0.71
CA TYR A 165 -9.13 -9.98 2.07
C TYR A 165 -9.98 -8.74 2.32
N ASP A 166 -10.99 -8.88 3.18
CA ASP A 166 -11.75 -7.75 3.68
C ASP A 166 -10.97 -6.98 4.75
N PHE A 167 -11.20 -5.67 4.87
CA PHE A 167 -10.52 -4.87 5.87
C PHE A 167 -10.87 -5.28 7.31
N GLU A 168 -12.15 -5.47 7.61
CA GLU A 168 -12.61 -5.79 8.97
C GLU A 168 -12.16 -7.18 9.38
N GLU A 169 -12.22 -8.14 8.44
CA GLU A 169 -11.68 -9.48 8.66
C GLU A 169 -10.17 -9.43 8.91
N LEU A 170 -9.42 -8.63 8.13
CA LEU A 170 -7.97 -8.51 8.30
C LEU A 170 -7.63 -7.92 9.67
N TYR A 171 -8.33 -6.87 10.05
CA TYR A 171 -8.14 -6.22 11.34
C TYR A 171 -8.41 -7.18 12.49
N ARG A 172 -9.52 -7.94 12.43
CA ARG A 172 -9.84 -8.96 13.44
C ARG A 172 -8.79 -10.07 13.49
N LEU A 173 -8.29 -10.52 12.33
CA LEU A 173 -7.24 -11.54 12.25
C LEU A 173 -5.96 -11.08 12.96
N LEU A 174 -5.47 -9.88 12.61
CA LEU A 174 -4.22 -9.35 13.17
C LEU A 174 -4.35 -9.06 14.66
N ARG A 175 -5.46 -8.45 15.08
CA ARG A 175 -5.71 -8.14 16.48
C ARG A 175 -5.87 -9.40 17.33
N GLY A 176 -6.64 -10.38 16.86
CA GLY A 176 -6.80 -11.66 17.56
C GLY A 176 -5.48 -12.43 17.72
N ARG A 177 -4.59 -12.36 16.71
CA ARG A 177 -3.24 -12.95 16.79
C ARG A 177 -2.35 -12.26 17.83
N MET A 178 -2.43 -10.94 17.94
CA MET A 178 -1.71 -10.17 18.95
C MET A 178 -2.23 -10.48 20.36
N GLU A 179 -3.55 -10.43 20.56
CA GLU A 179 -4.18 -10.66 21.87
C GLU A 179 -3.96 -12.09 22.39
N SER A 180 -3.86 -13.10 21.51
CA SER A 180 -3.55 -14.46 21.95
C SER A 180 -2.09 -14.65 22.43
N ARG A 181 -1.26 -13.61 22.34
CA ARG A 181 0.19 -13.62 22.65
C ARG A 181 0.56 -12.63 23.77
N ALA A 182 -0.38 -11.81 24.21
CA ALA A 182 -0.24 -10.90 25.36
C ALA A 182 -0.49 -11.65 26.67
#